data_AF-A0A563W338-F1
#
_entry.id   AF-A0A563W338-F1
#
_cell.length_a   1.000
_cell.length_b   1.000
_cell.length_c   1.000
_cell.angle_alpha   90.00
_cell.angle_beta   90.00
_cell.angle_gamma   90.00
#
_symmetry.space_group_name_H-M   'P 1'
#
loop_
_entity.id
_entity.type
_entity.pdbx_description
1 polymer ?
#
loop_
_entity_poly.entity_id
_entity_poly.type
_entity_poly.pdbx_seq_one_letter_code
_entity_poly.pdbx_strand_id
1 'polypeptide(L)'
;MFHQRLKQVISLEPEFIEKQDGHKKQDCENAAVKRWLNKNPSEKYENPVTLLGDDLYSRQPICELALSKDYNFIFGKPVKRHIKLYMSG
;
A
#
# COMPACT_ATOMS: atom_id res chain seq x y z
N MET A 1 6.04 5.68 -2.50
CA MET A 1 5.98 4.99 -3.80
C MET A 1 7.25 5.32 -4.58
N PHE A 2 8.05 4.36 -5.08
CA PHE A 2 9.36 4.64 -5.72
C PHE A 2 9.35 4.38 -7.24
N HIS A 3 9.95 5.31 -8.01
CA HIS A 3 10.15 5.24 -9.47
C HIS A 3 11.67 5.20 -9.78
N GLN A 4 12.13 4.35 -10.72
CA GLN A 4 13.55 4.09 -11.00
C GLN A 4 13.99 4.59 -12.38
N ARG A 5 13.74 5.87 -12.66
CA ARG A 5 14.57 6.66 -13.58
C ARG A 5 14.65 8.14 -13.20
N LEU A 6 13.71 8.58 -12.36
CA LEU A 6 13.79 9.71 -11.43
C LEU A 6 13.14 9.22 -10.13
N LYS A 7 13.80 9.31 -8.96
CA LYS A 7 13.22 8.86 -7.68
C LYS A 7 12.10 9.80 -7.21
N GLN A 8 11.03 9.92 -7.98
CA GLN A 8 9.88 10.74 -7.63
C GLN A 8 8.83 9.88 -6.94
N VAL A 9 8.42 10.34 -5.76
CA VAL A 9 7.28 9.80 -5.02
C VAL A 9 6.07 10.61 -5.46
N ILE A 10 5.23 10.02 -6.30
CA ILE A 10 3.98 10.67 -6.71
C ILE A 10 2.88 10.18 -5.77
N SER A 11 2.23 11.11 -5.08
CA SER A 11 1.03 10.80 -4.30
C SER A 11 -0.13 10.64 -5.27
N LEU A 12 -0.74 9.45 -5.30
CA LEU A 12 -1.93 9.21 -6.11
C LEU A 12 -3.18 9.76 -5.40
N GLU A 13 -4.28 9.93 -6.14
CA GLU A 13 -5.56 10.39 -5.61
C GLU A 13 -5.98 9.50 -4.42
N PRO A 14 -6.23 10.05 -3.22
CA PRO A 14 -6.58 9.23 -2.06
C PRO A 14 -8.03 8.68 -2.18
N GLU A 15 -8.25 7.47 -1.69
CA GLU A 15 -9.60 6.92 -1.48
C GLU A 15 -10.02 7.16 -0.02
N PHE A 16 -11.23 7.68 0.19
CA PHE A 16 -11.75 7.90 1.53
C PHE A 16 -12.05 6.56 2.23
N ILE A 17 -11.59 6.46 3.49
CA ILE A 17 -11.93 5.35 4.38
C ILE A 17 -13.24 5.70 5.05
N GLU A 18 -14.32 5.07 4.60
CA GLU A 18 -15.65 5.21 5.21
C GLU A 18 -15.84 4.18 6.32
N LYS A 19 -16.46 4.61 7.42
CA LYS A 19 -16.92 3.69 8.47
C LYS A 19 -18.11 2.93 7.94
N GLN A 20 -17.93 1.64 7.68
CA GLN A 20 -19.02 0.72 7.39
C GLN A 20 -19.50 0.15 8.73
N ASP A 21 -20.80 0.22 8.99
CA ASP A 21 -21.34 -0.19 10.28
C ASP A 21 -21.11 -1.69 10.50
N GLY A 22 -20.65 -2.07 11.70
CA GLY A 22 -20.26 -3.45 12.01
C GLY A 22 -18.90 -3.93 11.50
N HIS A 23 -18.12 -3.10 10.81
CA HIS A 23 -16.78 -3.46 10.31
C HIS A 23 -15.65 -3.01 11.24
N LYS A 24 -14.60 -3.83 11.38
CA LYS A 24 -13.37 -3.41 12.09
C LYS A 24 -12.63 -2.39 11.21
N LYS A 25 -11.83 -1.52 11.82
CA LYS A 25 -11.02 -0.52 11.10
C LYS A 25 -10.23 -1.12 9.91
N GLN A 26 -9.68 -2.31 10.12
CA GLN A 26 -8.92 -3.02 9.09
C GLN A 26 -9.76 -3.49 7.90
N ASP A 27 -11.06 -3.74 8.10
CA ASP A 27 -11.97 -4.11 7.02
C ASP A 27 -12.29 -2.88 6.15
N CYS A 28 -12.45 -1.70 6.76
CA CYS A 28 -12.64 -0.44 6.05
C CYS A 28 -11.44 -0.08 5.17
N GLU A 29 -10.21 -0.24 5.69
CA GLU A 29 -8.97 0.01 4.93
C GLU A 29 -8.82 -0.96 3.74
N ASN A 30 -9.14 -2.24 3.94
CA ASN A 30 -9.15 -3.24 2.87
C ASN A 30 -10.23 -2.95 1.81
N ALA A 31 -11.40 -2.48 2.23
CA ALA A 31 -12.45 -2.08 1.31
C ALA A 31 -12.04 -0.85 0.49
N ALA A 32 -11.41 0.14 1.12
CA ALA A 32 -10.93 1.35 0.46
C ALA A 32 -9.85 1.03 -0.60
N VAL A 33 -8.81 0.27 -0.26
CA VAL A 33 -7.76 -0.07 -1.23
C VAL A 33 -8.30 -0.87 -2.42
N LYS A 34 -9.28 -1.76 -2.20
CA LYS A 34 -9.94 -2.50 -3.29
C LYS A 34 -10.71 -1.57 -4.22
N ARG A 35 -11.47 -0.61 -3.68
CA ARG A 35 -12.16 0.39 -4.50
C ARG A 35 -11.16 1.21 -5.31
N TRP A 36 -10.10 1.66 -4.65
CA TRP A 36 -9.04 2.46 -5.28
C TRP A 36 -8.38 1.74 -6.46
N LEU A 37 -7.97 0.47 -6.27
CA LEU A 37 -7.33 -0.35 -7.32
C LEU A 37 -8.26 -0.59 -8.52
N ASN A 38 -9.56 -0.71 -8.27
CA ASN A 38 -10.54 -0.89 -9.35
C ASN A 38 -10.81 0.40 -10.13
N LYS A 39 -10.78 1.56 -9.46
CA LYS A 39 -10.96 2.88 -10.09
C LYS A 39 -9.71 3.36 -10.82
N ASN A 40 -8.53 2.90 -10.42
CA ASN A 40 -7.24 3.36 -10.94
C ASN A 40 -6.46 2.18 -11.53
N PRO A 41 -6.69 1.78 -12.79
CA PRO A 41 -5.81 0.83 -13.48
C PRO A 41 -4.43 1.45 -13.71
N SER A 42 -3.36 0.64 -13.65
CA SER A 42 -1.99 1.14 -13.81
C SER A 42 -1.71 1.69 -15.22
N GLU A 43 -2.44 1.23 -16.23
CA GLU A 43 -2.39 1.68 -17.64
C GLU A 43 -2.63 3.18 -17.81
N LYS A 44 -3.28 3.83 -16.83
CA LYS A 44 -3.44 5.29 -16.80
C LYS A 44 -2.10 6.03 -16.68
N TYR A 45 -1.05 5.36 -16.21
CA TYR A 45 0.27 5.92 -16.00
C TYR A 45 1.21 5.45 -17.11
N GLU A 46 2.02 6.37 -17.64
CA GLU A 46 2.97 6.09 -18.72
C GLU A 46 4.06 5.07 -18.34
N ASN A 47 4.28 4.84 -17.04
CA ASN A 47 5.36 4.01 -16.54
C ASN A 47 4.90 3.00 -15.48
N PRO A 48 5.65 1.89 -15.35
CA PRO A 48 5.86 1.08 -14.16
C PRO A 48 5.34 1.60 -12.82
N VAL A 49 4.17 1.21 -12.32
CA VAL A 49 3.73 1.66 -10.98
C VAL A 49 3.98 0.58 -9.92
N THR A 50 4.64 0.97 -8.81
CA THR A 50 4.90 0.09 -7.66
C THR A 50 4.25 0.63 -6.40
N LEU A 51 3.17 0.02 -5.93
CA LEU A 51 2.46 0.41 -4.70
C LEU A 51 3.35 0.19 -3.46
N LEU A 52 3.34 1.15 -2.54
CA LEU A 52 3.97 1.00 -1.23
C LEU A 52 2.91 1.10 -0.14
N GLY A 53 2.91 0.16 0.79
CA GLY A 53 1.98 0.09 1.91
C GLY A 53 2.59 -0.67 3.09
N ASP A 54 1.97 -0.57 4.25
CA ASP A 54 2.38 -1.31 5.44
C ASP A 54 1.86 -2.77 5.43
N ASP A 55 1.99 -3.47 6.56
CA ASP A 55 1.57 -4.85 6.71
C ASP A 55 0.05 -5.06 6.62
N LEU A 56 -0.77 -4.01 6.77
CA LEU A 56 -2.22 -4.09 6.67
C LEU A 56 -2.67 -4.50 5.26
N TYR A 57 -1.91 -4.10 4.24
CA TYR A 57 -2.14 -4.43 2.84
C TYR A 57 -1.49 -5.75 2.41
N SER A 58 -0.69 -6.38 3.27
CA SER A 58 0.03 -7.64 3.00
C SER A 58 -0.91 -8.86 3.08
N ARG A 59 -2.06 -8.79 2.40
CA ARG A 59 -3.14 -9.78 2.38
C ARG A 59 -3.26 -10.32 0.96
N GLN A 60 -3.34 -11.64 0.81
CA GLN A 60 -3.42 -12.30 -0.50
C GLN A 60 -4.46 -11.66 -1.46
N PRO A 61 -5.70 -11.34 -1.05
CA PRO A 61 -6.68 -10.73 -1.96
C PRO A 61 -6.29 -9.34 -2.46
N ILE A 62 -5.48 -8.59 -1.71
CA ILE A 62 -5.00 -7.27 -2.12
C ILE A 62 -3.82 -7.43 -3.08
N CYS A 63 -2.91 -8.35 -2.79
CA CYS A 63 -1.77 -8.67 -3.66
C CYS A 63 -2.25 -9.17 -5.04
N GLU A 64 -3.19 -10.10 -5.06
CA GLU A 64 -3.77 -10.63 -6.31
C GLU A 64 -4.50 -9.53 -7.10
N LEU A 65 -5.26 -8.67 -6.42
CA LEU A 65 -5.93 -7.55 -7.06
C LEU A 65 -4.91 -6.57 -7.66
N ALA A 66 -3.84 -6.23 -6.94
CA ALA A 66 -2.79 -5.35 -7.44
C ALA A 66 -2.15 -5.91 -8.72
N LEU A 67 -1.81 -7.21 -8.74
CA LEU A 67 -1.28 -7.88 -9.93
C LEU A 67 -2.28 -7.90 -11.08
N SER A 68 -3.57 -8.16 -10.80
CA SER A 68 -4.62 -8.14 -11.84
C SER A 68 -4.85 -6.76 -12.46
N LYS A 69 -4.38 -5.71 -11.78
CA LYS A 69 -4.44 -4.30 -12.24
C LYS A 69 -3.08 -3.81 -12.74
N ASP A 70 -2.15 -4.73 -13.00
CA ASP A 70 -0.80 -4.50 -13.50
C ASP A 70 0.03 -3.54 -12.64
N TYR A 71 -0.12 -3.67 -11.31
CA TYR A 71 0.73 -3.01 -10.33
C TYR A 71 1.79 -3.96 -9.78
N ASN A 72 3.01 -3.44 -9.61
CA ASN A 72 3.97 -4.00 -8.67
C ASN A 72 3.60 -3.54 -7.25
N PHE A 73 4.06 -4.26 -6.21
CA PHE A 73 3.83 -3.83 -4.84
C PHE A 73 4.96 -4.24 -3.89
N ILE A 74 5.17 -3.43 -2.86
CA ILE A 74 5.96 -3.76 -1.68
C ILE A 74 5.11 -3.39 -0.47
N PHE A 75 4.52 -4.42 0.14
CA PHE A 75 3.75 -4.29 1.37
C PHE A 75 4.54 -4.89 2.52
N GLY A 76 4.70 -4.13 3.59
CA GLY A 76 5.40 -4.63 4.76
C GLY A 76 5.63 -3.59 5.83
N LYS A 77 5.79 -4.08 7.05
CA LYS A 77 6.19 -3.24 8.17
C LYS A 77 7.69 -2.91 8.02
N PRO A 78 8.10 -1.63 8.05
CA PRO A 78 9.51 -1.32 8.18
C PRO A 78 10.04 -1.97 9.46
N VAL A 79 11.12 -2.77 9.34
CA VAL A 79 11.77 -3.41 10.48
C VAL A 79 12.24 -2.31 11.43
N LYS A 80 11.51 -2.08 12.53
CA LYS A 80 12.02 -1.28 13.64
C LYS A 80 13.18 -2.06 14.26
N ARG A 81 14.42 -1.77 13.85
CA ARG A 81 15.59 -2.12 14.66
C ARG A 81 15.50 -1.26 15.92
N HIS A 82 14.97 -1.82 17.00
CA HIS A 82 15.19 -1.26 18.33
C HIS A 82 16.69 -1.42 18.61
N ILE A 83 17.48 -0.38 18.33
CA ILE A 83 18.80 -0.24 18.94
C ILE A 83 18.53 -0.02 20.43
N LYS A 84 18.43 -1.11 21.20
CA LYS A 84 18.60 -1.05 22.65
C LYS A 84 20.10 -0.83 22.86
N LEU A 85 20.48 0.42 23.09
CA LEU A 85 21.79 0.76 23.61
C LEU A 85 21.84 0.19 25.03
N TYR A 86 22.40 -1.02 25.20
CA TYR A 86 22.82 -1.47 26.51
C TYR A 86 24.03 -0.60 26.89
N MET A 87 23.78 0.47 27.64
CA MET A 87 24.82 1.09 28.44
C MET A 87 25.03 0.17 29.65
N SER A 88 25.97 -0.76 29.53
CA SER A 88 26.62 -1.36 30.69
C SER A 88 27.43 -0.25 31.38
N GLY A 89 27.21 -0.11 32.69
CA GLY A 89 27.69 0.99 33.52
C GLY A 89 29.15 0.92 33.94
#